data_AF-F0GJ50-F1
#
_entry.id   AF-F0GJ50-F1
#
_cell.length_a   1.000
_cell.length_b   1.000
_cell.length_c   1.000
_cell.angle_alpha   90.00
_cell.angle_beta   90.00
_cell.angle_gamma   90.00
#
_symmetry.space_group_name_H-M   'P 1'
#
loop_
_entity.id
_entity.type
_entity.pdbx_description
1 polymer ?
#
loop_
_entity_poly.entity_id
_entity_poly.type
_entity_poly.pdbx_seq_one_letter_code
_entity_poly.pdbx_strand_id
1 'polypeptide(L)' 'MNTRDLQAFVAVVDSGSMVAAAAKLHLTQPGLTRRVQNLETLLGVS' A
#
# COMPACT_ATOMS: atom_id res chain seq x y z
N MET A 1 3.17 -0.64 14.59
CA MET A 1 3.61 -0.77 13.19
C MET A 1 2.97 -2.00 12.58
N ASN A 2 2.11 -1.85 11.58
CA ASN A 2 1.41 -2.94 10.93
C ASN A 2 2.21 -3.37 9.68
N THR A 3 2.74 -4.59 9.67
CA THR A 3 3.55 -5.10 8.54
C THR A 3 2.80 -5.12 7.21
N ARG A 4 1.46 -5.14 7.25
CA ARG A 4 0.60 -5.11 6.06
C ARG A 4 0.64 -3.78 5.30
N ASP A 5 0.92 -2.67 5.99
CA ASP A 5 1.00 -1.35 5.37
C ASP A 5 2.34 -1.20 4.64
N LEU A 6 3.42 -1.72 5.21
CA LEU A 6 4.72 -1.81 4.56
C LEU A 6 4.69 -2.76 3.35
N GLN A 7 4.03 -3.93 3.47
CA GLN A 7 3.83 -4.85 2.35
C GLN A 7 3.03 -4.21 1.20
N ALA A 8 2.01 -3.41 1.53
CA ALA A 8 1.24 -2.65 0.56
C ALA A 8 2.14 -1.68 -0.21
N PHE A 9 2.97 -0.91 0.49
CA PHE A 9 3.91 0.02 -0.11
C PHE A 9 4.93 -0.68 -1.02
N VAL A 10 5.59 -1.74 -0.54
CA VAL A 10 6.55 -2.51 -1.34
C VAL A 10 5.88 -3.08 -2.61
N ALA A 11 4.67 -3.62 -2.49
CA ALA A 11 3.95 -4.15 -3.65
C ALA A 11 3.65 -3.09 -4.71
N VAL A 12 3.37 -1.83 -4.31
CA VAL A 12 3.16 -0.70 -5.23
C VAL A 12 4.45 -0.30 -5.93
N VAL A 13 5.57 -0.25 -5.21
CA VAL A 13 6.88 0.06 -5.79
C VAL A 13 7.31 -1.03 -6.77
N ASP A 14 7.18 -2.30 -6.39
CA ASP A 14 7.52 -3.44 -7.24
C ASP A 14 6.67 -3.53 -8.50
N SER A 15 5.37 -3.19 -8.40
CA SER A 15 4.45 -3.27 -9.54
C SER A 15 4.47 -2.01 -10.41
N GLY A 16 4.93 -0.88 -9.89
CA GLY A 16 4.76 0.45 -10.47
C GLY A 16 3.29 0.88 -10.65
N SER A 17 2.34 0.17 -10.04
CA SER A 17 0.90 0.36 -10.27
C SER A 17 0.04 -0.03 -9.08
N MET A 18 -0.79 0.91 -8.61
CA MET A 18 -1.78 0.68 -7.56
C MET A 18 -2.76 -0.44 -7.91
N VAL A 19 -3.20 -0.51 -9.17
CA VAL A 19 -4.16 -1.53 -9.63
C VAL A 19 -3.52 -2.91 -9.60
N ALA A 20 -2.31 -3.05 -10.16
CA ALA A 20 -1.60 -4.33 -10.20
C ALA A 20 -1.21 -4.82 -8.80
N ALA A 21 -0.80 -3.92 -7.91
CA ALA A 21 -0.49 -4.25 -6.52
C ALA A 21 -1.74 -4.69 -5.74
N ALA A 22 -2.89 -4.04 -5.97
CA ALA A 22 -4.14 -4.40 -5.32
C ALA A 22 -4.59 -5.81 -5.75
N ALA A 23 -4.50 -6.12 -7.05
CA ALA A 23 -4.77 -7.46 -7.56
C ALA A 23 -3.83 -8.51 -6.96
N LYS A 24 -2.51 -8.23 -6.90
CA LYS A 24 -1.49 -9.13 -6.33
C LYS A 24 -1.72 -9.43 -4.84
N LEU A 25 -2.23 -8.45 -4.09
CA LEU A 25 -2.49 -8.57 -2.66
C LEU A 25 -3.94 -8.97 -2.32
N HIS A 26 -4.77 -9.26 -3.32
CA HIS A 26 -6.20 -9.55 -3.16
C HIS A 26 -6.96 -8.46 -2.38
N LEU A 27 -6.62 -7.20 -2.65
CA LEU A 27 -7.25 -6.02 -2.08
C LEU A 27 -8.05 -5.27 -3.15
N THR A 28 -9.00 -4.46 -2.71
CA THR A 28 -9.53 -3.40 -3.57
C THR A 28 -8.49 -2.28 -3.69
N GLN A 29 -8.45 -1.59 -4.82
CA GLN A 29 -7.55 -0.46 -5.01
C GLN A 29 -7.71 0.63 -3.92
N PRO A 30 -8.94 1.05 -3.52
CA PRO A 30 -9.10 1.99 -2.41
C PRO A 30 -8.58 1.45 -1.07
N GLY A 31 -8.73 0.15 -0.82
CA GLY A 31 -8.20 -0.51 0.36
C GLY A 31 -6.67 -0.48 0.40
N LEU A 32 -6.02 -0.67 -0.75
CA LEU A 32 -4.57 -0.53 -0.90
C LEU A 32 -4.11 0.91 -0.68
N THR A 33 -4.78 1.90 -1.32
CA THR A 33 -4.46 3.32 -1.13
C THR A 33 -4.50 3.72 0.33
N ARG A 34 -5.52 3.29 1.08
CA ARG A 34 -5.63 3.58 2.51
C ARG A 34 -4.48 3.00 3.32
N ARG A 35 -3.99 1.81 2.97
CA ARG A 35 -2.82 1.21 3.65
C ARG A 35 -1.54 2.00 3.42
N VAL A 36 -1.32 2.48 2.19
CA VAL A 36 -0.16 3.33 1.87
C VAL A 36 -0.24 4.65 2.64
N GLN A 37 -1.41 5.30 2.65
CA GLN A 37 -1.64 6.54 3.41
C GLN A 37 -1.44 6.36 4.92
N ASN A 38 -1.85 5.21 5.47
CA ASN A 38 -1.60 4.89 6.88
C ASN A 38 -0.09 4.78 7.18
N LEU A 39 0.68 4.21 6.25
CA LEU A 39 2.14 4.11 6.38
C LEU A 39 2.78 5.50 6.34
N GLU A 40 2.42 6.32 5.35
CA GLU A 40 2.87 7.71 5.22
C GLU A 40 2.58 8.51 6.49
N THR A 41 1.34 8.43 6.99
CA THR A 41 0.91 9.08 8.24
C THR A 41 1.73 8.59 9.44
N LEU A 42 1.98 7.29 9.56
CA LEU A 42 2.78 6.72 10.64
C LEU A 42 4.23 7.20 10.61
N LEU A 43 4.77 7.48 9.42
CA LEU A 43 6.11 8.02 9.21
C LEU A 43 6.16 9.55 9.28
N GLY A 44 5.02 10.23 9.37
CA GLY A 44 4.93 11.70 9.39
C GLY A 44 5.24 12.34 8.03
N VAL A 45 4.99 11.62 6.94
CA VAL A 45 5.20 12.09 5.55
C VAL A 45 3.88 12.06 4.78
N SER A 46 3.79 12.85 3.71
CA SER A 46 2.64 12.93 2.79
C SER A 46 3.11 13.15 1.36
#